data_AF-A0A078GHW0-F1
#
_entry.id   AF-A0A078GHW0-F1
#
_cell.length_a   1.000
_cell.length_b   1.000
_cell.length_c   1.000
_cell.angle_alpha   90.00
_cell.angle_beta   90.00
_cell.angle_gamma   90.00
#
_symmetry.space_group_name_H-M   'P 1'
#
loop_
_entity.id
_entity.type
_entity.pdbx_description
1 polymer ?
#
loop_
_entity_poly.entity_id
_entity_poly.type
_entity_poly.pdbx_seq_one_letter_code
_entity_poly.pdbx_strand_id
1 'polypeptide(L)' 'MDKTNKVEGYKESFVYYKKLKGKEDKTGWVMTEYVPFMRVFMTIWCCVTYEERPRRKLNPSR' A
#
# COMPACT_ATOMS: atom_id res chain seq x y z
N MET A 1 3.39 23.63 -22.47
CA MET A 1 3.33 22.18 -22.15
C MET A 1 2.38 22.08 -20.97
N ASP A 2 1.08 21.94 -21.25
CA ASP A 2 0.05 21.84 -20.21
C ASP A 2 0.15 20.47 -19.55
N LYS A 3 0.82 20.41 -18.39
CA LYS A 3 0.74 19.26 -17.50
C LYS A 3 -0.60 19.33 -16.79
N THR A 4 -1.64 18.86 -17.46
CA THR A 4 -2.94 18.63 -16.83
C THR A 4 -2.73 17.67 -15.66
N ASN A 5 -3.06 18.09 -14.43
CA ASN A 5 -3.15 17.24 -13.24
C ASN A 5 -4.30 16.24 -13.39
N LYS A 6 -4.26 15.42 -14.44
CA LYS A 6 -5.27 14.42 -14.71
C LYS A 6 -4.99 13.25 -13.78
N VAL A 7 -5.95 12.92 -12.93
CA VAL A 7 -5.86 11.74 -12.08
C VAL A 7 -5.92 10.51 -12.99
N GLU A 8 -4.88 9.66 -12.93
CA GLU A 8 -4.73 8.51 -13.83
C GLU A 8 -5.13 7.18 -13.16
N GLY A 9 -5.44 7.20 -11.87
CA GLY A 9 -5.83 6.03 -11.10
C GLY A 9 -6.01 6.33 -9.62
N TYR A 10 -6.23 5.27 -8.84
CA TYR A 10 -6.23 5.32 -7.38
C TYR A 10 -5.21 4.34 -6.80
N LYS A 11 -4.82 4.59 -5.55
CA LYS A 11 -4.05 3.64 -4.75
C LYS A 11 -4.83 3.29 -3.49
N GLU A 12 -4.77 2.04 -3.08
CA GLU A 12 -5.34 1.57 -1.80
C GLU A 12 -4.28 0.78 -1.02
N SER A 13 -4.36 0.78 0.31
CA SER A 13 -3.37 0.12 1.16
C SER A 13 -4.06 -0.77 2.18
N PHE A 14 -3.57 -2.00 2.28
CA PHE A 14 -4.10 -3.05 3.12
C PHE A 14 -3.04 -3.51 4.11
N VAL A 15 -3.45 -3.80 5.35
CA VAL A 15 -2.58 -4.41 6.35
C VAL A 15 -2.99 -5.87 6.51
N TYR A 16 -2.02 -6.76 6.48
CA TYR A 16 -2.26 -8.18 6.71
C TYR A 16 -2.45 -8.47 8.21
N TYR A 17 -3.52 -9.20 8.55
CA TYR A 17 -3.77 -9.71 9.90
C TYR A 17 -3.55 -11.21 9.89
N LYS A 18 -2.80 -11.71 10.87
CA LYS A 18 -2.62 -13.14 11.05
C LYS A 18 -3.67 -13.66 12.02
N LYS A 19 -4.39 -14.70 11.63
CA LYS A 19 -5.35 -15.39 12.51
C LYS A 19 -4.68 -16.60 13.15
N LEU A 20 -4.56 -16.59 14.47
CA LEU A 20 -4.01 -17.68 15.26
C LEU A 20 -4.97 -18.00 16.41
N LYS A 21 -5.44 -19.25 16.48
CA LYS A 21 -6.30 -19.74 17.57
C LYS A 21 -7.52 -18.85 17.85
N GLY A 22 -8.16 -18.32 16.80
CA GLY A 22 -9.36 -17.47 16.94
C GLY A 22 -9.10 -16.01 17.27
N LYS A 23 -7.84 -15.60 17.49
CA LYS A 23 -7.44 -14.19 17.65
C LYS A 23 -6.81 -13.65 16.37
N GLU A 24 -7.11 -12.40 16.05
CA GLU A 24 -6.52 -11.68 14.91
C GLU A 24 -5.47 -10.69 15.42
N ASP A 25 -4.21 -10.90 15.01
CA ASP A 25 -3.10 -10.03 15.35
C ASP A 25 -2.63 -9.27 14.09
N LYS A 26 -2.58 -7.94 14.19
CA LYS A 26 -2.08 -7.06 13.14
C LYS A 26 -0.60 -7.35 12.88
N THR A 27 -0.22 -7.57 11.62
CA THR A 27 1.19 -7.74 11.25
C THR A 27 1.81 -6.43 10.75
N GLY A 28 3.13 -6.42 10.56
CA GLY A 28 3.83 -5.32 9.87
C GLY A 28 3.73 -5.39 8.35
N TRP A 29 3.04 -6.38 7.77
CA TRP A 29 2.95 -6.54 6.32
C TRP A 29 1.88 -5.64 5.74
N VAL A 30 2.29 -4.81 4.78
CA VAL A 30 1.43 -3.89 4.04
C VAL A 30 1.47 -4.26 2.56
N MET A 31 0.30 -4.26 1.93
CA MET A 31 0.15 -4.31 0.48
C MET A 31 -0.42 -2.98 0.00
N THR A 32 0.18 -2.39 -1.02
CA THR A 32 -0.38 -1.24 -1.73
C THR A 32 -0.76 -1.65 -3.13
N GLU A 33 -2.02 -1.45 -3.48
CA GLU A 33 -2.57 -1.72 -4.81
C GLU A 33 -2.67 -0.42 -5.59
N TYR A 34 -2.28 -0.45 -6.86
CA TYR A 34 -2.42 0.65 -7.80
C TYR A 34 -3.33 0.24 -8.95
N VAL A 35 -4.39 1.00 -9.18
CA VAL A 35 -5.40 0.73 -10.21
C VAL A 35 -5.50 1.92 -11.17
N PRO A 36 -5.13 1.74 -12.45
CA PRO A 36 -5.28 2.79 -13.46
C PRO A 36 -6.73 2.91 -13.95
N PHE A 37 -7.18 4.12 -14.30
CA PHE A 37 -8.53 4.38 -14.84
C PHE A 37 -8.71 4.01 -16.33
N MET A 38 -7.92 3.08 -16.86
CA MET A 38 -7.98 2.70 -18.28
C MET A 38 -9.32 2.04 -18.62
N ARG A 39 -9.86 2.36 -19.81
CA ARG A 39 -11.14 1.82 -20.30
C ARG A 39 -10.99 0.32 -20.64
N VAL A 40 -11.61 -0.50 -19.79
CA VAL A 40 -12.35 -1.73 -20.10
C VAL A 40 -11.57 -3.01 -20.47
N PHE A 41 -10.32 -3.00 -20.93
CA PHE A 41 -9.77 -4.24 -21.52
C PHE A 41 -8.67 -5.00 -20.77
N MET A 42 -7.93 -4.40 -19.83
CA MET A 42 -7.04 -5.16 -18.93
C MET A 42 -6.89 -4.43 -17.60
N THR A 43 -7.57 -4.90 -16.56
CA THR A 43 -7.31 -4.42 -15.19
C THR A 43 -6.00 -5.06 -14.72
N ILE A 44 -4.87 -4.42 -14.99
CA ILE A 44 -3.58 -4.82 -14.40
C ILE A 44 -3.55 -4.24 -12.98
N TRP A 45 -3.61 -5.12 -11.98
CA TRP A 45 -3.45 -4.76 -10.57
C TRP A 45 -1.95 -4.76 -10.29
N CYS A 46 -1.36 -3.59 -10.04
CA CYS A 46 0.02 -3.53 -9.59
C CYS A 46 0.03 -3.51 -8.06
N CYS A 47 0.48 -4.62 -7.45
CA CYS A 47 0.58 -4.74 -6.01
C CYS A 47 2.04 -4.66 -5.57
N VAL A 48 2.33 -3.79 -4.61
CA VAL A 48 3.63 -3.72 -3.93
C VAL A 48 3.43 -4.16 -2.49
N THR A 49 4.17 -5.17 -2.06
CA THR A 49 4.17 -5.64 -0.67
C THR A 49 5.46 -5.25 0.02
N TYR A 50 5.35 -4.77 1.26
CA TYR A 50 6.51 -4.45 2.09
C TYR A 50 6.21 -4.70 3.57
N GLU A 51 7.26 -4.96 4.34
CA GLU A 51 7.18 -5.06 5.78
C GLU A 51 7.50 -3.69 6.40
N GLU A 52 6.50 -3.06 6.99
CA GLU A 52 6.65 -1.81 7.72
C GLU A 52 7.35 -2.10 9.04
N ARG A 53 8.68 -1.90 9.05
CA ARG A 53 9.46 -1.98 10.28
C ARG A 53 9.13 -0.75 11.15
N PRO A 54 8.96 -0.91 12.47
CA PRO A 54 8.78 0.22 13.36
C PRO A 54 9.94 1.19 13.15
N ARG A 55 9.63 2.45 12.81
CA ARG A 55 10.65 3.49 12.71
C ARG A 55 11.39 3.51 14.04
N ARG A 56 12.68 3.11 14.03
CA ARG A 56 13.56 3.45 15.15
C ARG A 56 13.42 4.95 15.32
N LYS A 57 13.01 5.41 16.50
CA LYS A 57 13.09 6.83 16.84
C LYS A 57 14.55 7.21 16.62
N LEU A 58 14.83 7.95 15.55
CA LEU A 58 16.10 8.64 15.41
C LEU A 58 16.15 9.56 16.62
N ASN A 59 17.00 9.25 17.60
CA ASN A 59 17.23 10.15 18.71
C ASN A 59 17.73 11.46 18.10
N PRO A 60 17.03 12.59 18.27
CA PRO A 60 17.43 13.87 17.67
C PRO A 60 18.62 14.51 18.39
N SER A 61 19.53 13.72 18.96
CA SER A 61 20.60 14.22 19.83
C SER A 61 21.91 13.45 19.60
N ARG A 62 22.70 13.95 18.66
CA ARG A 62 24.16 14.10 18.80
C ARG A 62 24.69 15.12 17.80
#